data_AF-A0A7C6EWY2-F1
#
_entry.id   AF-A0A7C6EWY2-F1
#
_cell.length_a   1.000
_cell.length_b   1.000
_cell.length_c   1.000
_cell.angle_alpha   90.00
_cell.angle_beta   90.00
_cell.angle_gamma   90.00
#
_symmetry.space_group_name_H-M   'P 1'
#
loop_
_entity.id
_entity.type
_entity.pdbx_description
1 polymer ?
#
loop_
_entity_poly.entity_id
_entity_poly.type
_entity_poly.pdbx_seq_one_letter_code
_entity_poly.pdbx_strand_id
1 'polypeptide(L)'
;MKTLASLILVLLISIPVSANLNLPGDYIQTRDGNMYFATFNFGMKNLRARHTDGRLFKIRYADVVSYKKDNTVFEKKALYEGKVPTGYSAFMELVCQKNDLKLYRYKEYGTYFDCSNFSFCKGNTRYFVYRGDEFIVELTAQNVQTICRFFEL
;
A
#
# COMPACT_ATOMS: atom_id res chain seq x y z
N MET A 1 -30.18 -34.78 5.93
CA MET A 1 -29.83 -33.57 6.72
C MET A 1 -28.33 -33.41 7.02
N LYS A 2 -27.46 -34.42 6.80
CA LYS A 2 -26.00 -34.29 7.05
C LYS A 2 -25.24 -33.55 5.94
N THR A 3 -25.79 -33.51 4.72
CA THR A 3 -25.19 -32.86 3.54
C THR A 3 -25.36 -31.34 3.50
N LEU A 4 -26.42 -30.80 4.12
CA LEU A 4 -26.63 -29.34 4.18
C LEU A 4 -25.67 -28.65 5.14
N ALA A 5 -25.29 -29.32 6.24
CA ALA A 5 -24.38 -28.76 7.24
C ALA A 5 -22.95 -28.57 6.70
N SER A 6 -22.50 -29.44 5.78
CA SER A 6 -21.17 -29.34 5.16
C SER A 6 -21.05 -28.19 4.17
N LEU A 7 -22.14 -27.79 3.49
CA LEU A 7 -22.15 -26.67 2.55
C LEU A 7 -22.01 -25.31 3.24
N ILE A 8 -22.55 -25.17 4.46
CA ILE A 8 -22.42 -23.95 5.26
C ILE A 8 -21.00 -23.79 5.81
N LEU A 9 -20.34 -24.91 6.16
CA LEU A 9 -18.98 -24.88 6.71
C LEU A 9 -17.92 -24.47 5.68
N VAL A 10 -18.10 -24.81 4.39
CA VAL A 10 -17.19 -24.41 3.31
C VAL A 10 -17.36 -22.91 2.95
N LEU A 11 -18.58 -22.37 3.07
CA LEU A 11 -18.85 -20.94 2.81
C LEU A 11 -18.22 -20.00 3.86
N LEU A 12 -17.97 -20.48 5.08
CA LEU A 12 -17.37 -19.69 6.16
C LEU A 12 -15.85 -19.48 6.00
N ILE A 13 -15.19 -20.28 5.17
CA ILE A 13 -13.73 -20.21 4.94
C ILE A 13 -13.40 -19.20 3.82
N SER A 14 -14.39 -18.83 3.00
CA SER A 14 -14.22 -17.91 1.88
C SER A 14 -14.51 -16.45 2.22
N ILE A 15 -14.46 -16.05 3.50
CA ILE A 15 -14.50 -14.63 3.83
C ILE A 15 -13.13 -14.06 3.44
N PRO A 16 -13.01 -13.25 2.36
CA PRO A 16 -11.79 -12.48 2.17
C PRO A 16 -11.70 -11.58 3.39
N VAL A 17 -10.72 -11.81 4.25
CA VAL A 17 -10.35 -10.89 5.31
C VAL A 17 -9.79 -9.65 4.59
N SER A 18 -10.69 -8.80 4.11
CA SER A 18 -10.38 -7.42 3.78
C SER A 18 -10.14 -6.73 5.11
N ALA A 19 -8.94 -6.93 5.64
CA ALA A 19 -8.44 -6.21 6.78
C ALA A 19 -8.23 -4.77 6.32
N ASN A 20 -9.30 -3.97 6.37
CA ASN A 20 -9.19 -2.52 6.34
C ASN A 20 -8.57 -2.14 7.69
N LEU A 21 -7.24 -2.26 7.78
CA LEU A 21 -6.45 -2.11 8.99
C LEU A 21 -6.38 -0.63 9.35
N ASN A 22 -7.50 -0.10 9.86
CA ASN A 22 -7.51 1.07 10.73
C ASN A 22 -6.95 0.67 12.10
N LEU A 23 -5.73 0.13 12.10
CA LEU A 23 -5.02 -0.18 13.31
C LEU A 23 -4.57 1.11 13.99
N PRO A 24 -4.72 1.20 15.32
CA PRO A 24 -4.23 2.34 16.07
C PRO A 24 -2.69 2.37 16.06
N GLY A 25 -2.13 3.57 15.86
CA GLY A 25 -0.70 3.83 15.93
C GLY A 25 0.12 3.44 14.69
N ASP A 26 1.41 3.70 14.78
CA ASP A 26 2.40 3.36 13.76
C ASP A 26 2.72 1.86 13.81
N TYR A 27 2.86 1.25 12.63
CA TYR A 27 3.22 -0.16 12.51
C TYR A 27 4.17 -0.43 11.36
N ILE A 28 4.85 -1.58 11.43
CA ILE A 28 5.65 -2.16 10.36
C ILE A 28 5.17 -3.60 10.14
N GLN A 29 4.88 -3.96 8.89
CA GLN A 29 4.57 -5.32 8.49
C GLN A 29 5.73 -5.92 7.69
N THR A 30 6.12 -7.15 8.02
CA THR A 30 7.19 -7.89 7.34
C THR A 30 6.65 -9.04 6.51
N ARG A 31 7.47 -9.54 5.58
CA ARG A 31 7.12 -10.58 4.60
C ARG A 31 6.73 -11.92 5.24
N ASP A 32 7.27 -12.22 6.40
CA ASP A 32 6.93 -13.39 7.22
C ASP A 32 5.56 -13.26 7.94
N GLY A 33 4.86 -12.14 7.75
CA GLY A 33 3.55 -11.88 8.34
C GLY A 33 3.60 -11.21 9.70
N ASN A 34 4.79 -10.96 10.26
CA ASN A 34 4.90 -10.27 11.54
C ASN A 34 4.46 -8.80 11.43
N MET A 35 3.77 -8.33 12.47
CA MET A 35 3.32 -6.96 12.59
C MET A 35 3.86 -6.35 13.89
N TYR A 36 4.63 -5.28 13.74
CA TYR A 36 5.29 -4.59 14.84
C TYR A 36 4.66 -3.22 15.06
N PHE A 37 4.04 -3.00 16.20
CA PHE A 37 3.58 -1.69 16.64
C PHE A 37 4.74 -0.96 17.31
N ALA A 38 5.26 0.06 16.65
CA ALA A 38 6.49 0.71 17.07
C ALA A 38 6.60 2.12 16.51
N THR A 39 7.31 2.97 17.23
CA THR A 39 7.84 4.21 16.65
C THR A 39 9.11 3.87 15.88
N PHE A 40 9.32 4.47 14.70
CA PHE A 40 10.47 4.12 13.88
C PHE A 40 11.02 5.26 13.02
N ASN A 41 12.30 5.13 12.70
CA ASN A 41 13.03 6.03 11.81
C ASN A 41 13.78 5.25 10.72
N PHE A 42 13.90 5.90 9.56
CA PHE A 42 14.63 5.37 8.41
C PHE A 42 16.13 5.54 8.63
N GLY A 43 16.87 4.42 8.60
CA GLY A 43 18.33 4.41 8.50
C GLY A 43 18.78 4.14 7.06
N MET A 44 20.08 3.94 6.85
CA MET A 44 20.60 3.73 5.49
C MET A 44 20.23 2.36 4.88
N LYS A 45 20.11 1.31 5.71
CA LYS A 45 19.81 -0.07 5.25
C LYS A 45 18.64 -0.73 6.00
N ASN A 46 18.25 -0.16 7.12
CA ASN A 46 17.29 -0.75 8.05
C ASN A 46 16.38 0.34 8.62
N LEU A 47 15.15 -0.05 8.93
CA LEU A 47 14.32 0.68 9.89
C LEU A 47 14.88 0.44 11.29
N ARG A 48 14.99 1.52 12.07
CA ARG A 48 15.26 1.45 13.52
C ARG A 48 13.92 1.66 14.21
N ALA A 49 13.43 0.62 14.86
CA ALA A 49 12.13 0.63 15.52
C ALA A 49 12.30 0.50 17.03
N ARG A 50 11.41 1.17 17.77
CA ARG A 50 11.30 1.10 19.23
C ARG A 50 9.93 0.57 19.57
N HIS A 51 9.89 -0.60 20.19
CA HIS A 51 8.68 -1.24 20.68
C HIS A 51 8.09 -0.42 21.83
N THR A 52 6.81 -0.65 22.17
CA THR A 52 6.11 0.08 23.24
C THR A 52 6.74 -0.13 24.62
N ASP A 53 7.43 -1.25 24.83
CA ASP A 53 8.20 -1.56 26.05
C ASP A 53 9.61 -0.93 26.09
N GLY A 54 9.96 -0.11 25.09
CA GLY A 54 11.25 0.58 25.00
C GLY A 54 12.36 -0.23 24.32
N ARG A 55 12.15 -1.52 24.01
CA ARG A 55 13.16 -2.33 23.30
C ARG A 55 13.39 -1.81 21.89
N LEU A 56 14.67 -1.72 21.52
CA LEU A 56 15.09 -1.32 20.18
C LEU A 56 15.35 -2.54 19.32
N PHE A 57 14.87 -2.52 18.08
CA PHE A 57 15.13 -3.55 17.09
C PHE A 57 15.33 -2.94 15.70
N LYS A 58 15.92 -3.72 14.82
CA LYS A 58 16.21 -3.32 13.44
C LYS A 58 15.49 -4.27 12.49
N ILE A 59 14.85 -3.71 11.48
CA ILE A 59 14.23 -4.48 10.40
C ILE A 59 14.89 -4.08 9.09
N ARG A 60 15.33 -5.06 8.28
CA ARG A 60 15.90 -4.79 6.97
C ARG A 60 14.82 -4.29 6.03
N TYR A 61 15.12 -3.29 5.21
CA TYR A 61 14.15 -2.78 4.23
C TYR A 61 13.63 -3.87 3.30
N ALA A 62 14.46 -4.85 2.95
CA ALA A 62 14.09 -5.98 2.10
C ALA A 62 12.91 -6.79 2.66
N ASP A 63 12.81 -6.90 3.98
CA ASP A 63 11.82 -7.74 4.67
C ASP A 63 10.50 -7.00 4.92
N VAL A 64 10.50 -5.67 4.86
CA VAL A 64 9.30 -4.84 5.07
C VAL A 64 8.41 -4.89 3.82
N VAL A 65 7.12 -5.15 4.00
CA VAL A 65 6.11 -5.17 2.92
C VAL A 65 5.17 -3.98 2.99
N SER A 66 4.85 -3.50 4.18
CA SER A 66 4.07 -2.28 4.39
C SER A 66 4.44 -1.63 5.73
N TYR A 67 4.09 -0.36 5.90
CA TYR A 67 4.14 0.32 7.19
C TYR A 67 3.10 1.42 7.26
N LYS A 68 2.71 1.80 8.47
CA LYS A 68 1.93 3.01 8.74
C LYS A 68 2.76 3.96 9.58
N LYS A 69 2.82 5.21 9.16
CA LYS A 69 3.48 6.30 9.87
C LYS A 69 2.61 7.55 9.80
N ASP A 70 2.34 8.17 10.94
CA ASP A 70 1.59 9.43 11.02
C ASP A 70 0.25 9.35 10.26
N ASN A 71 -0.51 8.29 10.52
CA ASN A 71 -1.77 7.94 9.84
C ASN A 71 -1.70 7.70 8.32
N THR A 72 -0.50 7.67 7.74
CA THR A 72 -0.28 7.41 6.32
C THR A 72 0.22 5.97 6.15
N VAL A 73 -0.45 5.20 5.29
CA VAL A 73 -0.05 3.82 4.97
C VAL A 73 0.83 3.83 3.73
N PHE A 74 1.91 3.07 3.77
CA PHE A 74 2.82 2.85 2.66
C PHE A 74 2.97 1.36 2.41
N GLU A 75 2.85 0.94 1.17
CA GLU A 75 3.05 -0.45 0.76
C GLU A 75 4.18 -0.52 -0.26
N LYS A 76 4.99 -1.58 -0.18
CA LYS A 76 6.04 -1.83 -1.18
C LYS A 76 5.38 -2.36 -2.46
N LYS A 77 5.59 -1.67 -3.56
CA LYS A 77 5.11 -2.07 -4.90
C LYS A 77 6.23 -2.04 -5.91
N ALA A 78 6.14 -2.91 -6.91
CA ALA A 78 7.00 -2.84 -8.07
C ALA A 78 6.82 -1.48 -8.78
N LEU A 79 7.87 -0.92 -9.34
CA LEU A 79 7.81 0.31 -10.11
C LEU A 79 7.72 -0.02 -11.60
N TYR A 80 6.93 0.77 -12.31
CA TYR A 80 6.70 0.62 -13.75
C TYR A 80 6.99 1.94 -14.47
N GLU A 81 7.41 1.85 -15.72
CA GLU A 81 7.45 2.94 -16.69
C GLU A 81 6.47 2.60 -17.81
N GLY A 82 5.30 3.25 -17.78
CA GLY A 82 4.17 2.82 -18.59
C GLY A 82 3.77 1.38 -18.26
N LYS A 83 3.89 0.46 -19.22
CA LYS A 83 3.57 -0.97 -19.03
C LYS A 83 4.79 -1.84 -18.73
N VAL A 84 5.98 -1.26 -18.64
CA VAL A 84 7.24 -2.00 -18.49
C VAL A 84 7.68 -1.98 -17.02
N PRO A 85 7.91 -3.13 -16.37
CA PRO A 85 8.45 -3.17 -15.01
C PRO A 85 9.91 -2.71 -15.02
N THR A 86 10.29 -1.86 -14.07
CA THR A 86 11.67 -1.35 -13.97
C THR A 86 12.63 -2.33 -13.29
N GLY A 87 12.11 -3.41 -12.69
CA GLY A 87 12.87 -4.34 -11.84
C GLY A 87 13.09 -3.84 -10.41
N TYR A 88 12.69 -2.61 -10.10
CA TYR A 88 12.79 -2.02 -8.77
C TYR A 88 11.43 -2.01 -8.06
N SER A 89 11.47 -1.87 -6.73
CA SER A 89 10.29 -1.67 -5.89
C SER A 89 10.46 -0.46 -4.99
N ALA A 90 9.38 0.27 -4.73
CA ALA A 90 9.36 1.41 -3.85
C ALA A 90 8.21 1.32 -2.83
N PHE A 91 8.37 1.96 -1.68
CA PHE A 91 7.24 2.20 -0.77
C PHE A 91 6.40 3.34 -1.34
N MET A 92 5.16 3.04 -1.67
CA MET A 92 4.20 4.00 -2.22
C MET A 92 3.10 4.24 -1.19
N GLU A 93 2.68 5.50 -1.07
CA GLU A 93 1.61 5.88 -0.17
C GLU A 93 0.26 5.41 -0.71
N LEU A 94 -0.52 4.72 0.12
CA LEU A 94 -1.89 4.35 -0.21
C LEU A 94 -2.79 5.59 -0.11
N VAL A 95 -3.34 6.03 -1.23
CA VAL A 95 -4.21 7.22 -1.31
C VAL A 95 -5.66 6.85 -1.08
N CYS A 96 -6.14 5.83 -1.78
CA CYS A 96 -7.52 5.36 -1.72
C CYS A 96 -7.60 3.89 -2.10
N GLN A 97 -8.64 3.21 -1.61
CA GLN A 97 -8.98 1.85 -2.00
C GLN A 97 -10.47 1.78 -2.31
N LYS A 98 -10.82 1.11 -3.41
CA LYS A 98 -12.20 0.75 -3.75
C LYS A 98 -12.22 -0.67 -4.29
N ASN A 99 -13.01 -1.53 -3.67
CA ASN A 99 -12.99 -2.97 -3.91
C ASN A 99 -11.57 -3.54 -3.71
N ASP A 100 -11.08 -4.28 -4.69
CA ASP A 100 -9.75 -4.89 -4.77
C ASP A 100 -8.69 -3.97 -5.41
N LEU A 101 -9.08 -2.78 -5.87
CA LEU A 101 -8.19 -1.80 -6.48
C LEU A 101 -7.72 -0.77 -5.45
N LYS A 102 -6.42 -0.50 -5.47
CA LYS A 102 -5.76 0.47 -4.61
C LYS A 102 -5.01 1.50 -5.46
N LEU A 103 -5.25 2.77 -5.18
CA LEU A 103 -4.55 3.91 -5.76
C LEU A 103 -3.37 4.27 -4.85
N TYR A 104 -2.17 4.29 -5.43
CA TYR A 104 -0.95 4.64 -4.73
C TYR A 104 -0.32 5.90 -5.30
N ARG A 105 0.36 6.64 -4.43
CA ARG A 105 1.19 7.79 -4.77
C ARG A 105 2.66 7.45 -4.57
N TYR A 106 3.45 7.67 -5.60
CA TYR A 106 4.90 7.57 -5.59
C TYR A 106 5.50 8.97 -5.77
N LYS A 107 6.29 9.40 -4.77
CA LYS A 107 7.08 10.62 -4.83
C LYS A 107 8.44 10.27 -5.41
N GLU A 108 8.63 10.62 -6.68
CA GLU A 108 9.91 10.49 -7.37
C GLU A 108 10.51 11.88 -7.54
N TYR A 109 11.75 12.05 -7.08
CA TYR A 109 12.47 13.30 -7.28
C TYR A 109 12.76 13.46 -8.78
N GLY A 110 12.10 14.41 -9.43
CA GLY A 110 12.43 14.84 -10.80
C GLY A 110 11.54 14.35 -11.95
N THR A 111 10.49 13.55 -11.69
CA THR A 111 9.51 13.15 -12.72
C THR A 111 8.20 13.95 -12.63
N TYR A 112 7.67 14.35 -13.78
CA TYR A 112 6.57 15.32 -13.89
C TYR A 112 5.27 14.64 -14.35
N PHE A 113 4.29 14.59 -13.44
CA PHE A 113 2.88 14.50 -13.81
C PHE A 113 2.15 15.67 -13.13
N ASP A 114 1.69 16.63 -13.93
CA ASP A 114 0.95 17.79 -13.42
C ASP A 114 -0.52 17.44 -13.23
N CYS A 115 -0.86 17.06 -12.00
CA CYS A 115 -2.23 16.87 -11.55
C CYS A 115 -2.71 18.00 -10.62
N SER A 116 -2.07 19.18 -10.64
CA SER A 116 -2.32 20.27 -9.68
C SER A 116 -3.78 20.71 -9.56
N ASN A 117 -4.59 20.44 -10.59
CA ASN A 117 -6.04 20.70 -10.60
C ASN A 117 -6.86 19.71 -9.75
N PHE A 118 -6.26 18.66 -9.19
CA PHE A 118 -6.95 17.64 -8.38
C PHE A 118 -6.49 17.68 -6.92
N SER A 119 -7.45 17.62 -5.99
CA SER A 119 -7.23 17.77 -4.54
C SER A 119 -6.28 16.73 -3.93
N PHE A 120 -6.23 15.52 -4.50
CA PHE A 120 -5.32 14.46 -4.06
C PHE A 120 -3.87 14.65 -4.54
N CYS A 121 -3.66 15.55 -5.51
CA CYS A 121 -2.35 15.79 -6.09
C CYS A 121 -1.42 16.50 -5.10
N LYS A 122 -0.21 15.98 -4.91
CA LYS A 122 0.82 16.61 -4.07
C LYS A 122 2.17 16.69 -4.79
N GLY A 123 2.36 17.75 -5.56
CA GLY A 123 3.62 18.05 -6.26
C GLY A 123 4.02 17.00 -7.30
N ASN A 124 5.32 16.88 -7.57
CA ASN A 124 5.90 15.93 -8.53
C ASN A 124 5.69 14.48 -8.08
N THR A 125 4.56 13.90 -8.49
CA THR A 125 4.10 12.60 -8.01
C THR A 125 3.49 11.79 -9.13
N ARG A 126 3.89 10.52 -9.20
CA ARG A 126 3.29 9.52 -10.08
C ARG A 126 2.25 8.76 -9.28
N TYR A 127 1.16 8.39 -9.93
CA TYR A 127 0.09 7.63 -9.28
C TYR A 127 -0.15 6.34 -10.04
N PHE A 128 -0.33 5.27 -9.30
CA PHE A 128 -0.46 3.94 -9.87
C PHE A 128 -1.64 3.22 -9.23
N VAL A 129 -2.38 2.49 -10.05
CA VAL A 129 -3.45 1.60 -9.61
C VAL A 129 -2.93 0.17 -9.64
N TYR A 130 -3.11 -0.54 -8.53
CA TYR A 130 -2.81 -1.97 -8.44
C TYR A 130 -4.03 -2.75 -7.97
N ARG A 131 -4.09 -4.03 -8.37
CA ARG A 131 -4.90 -5.08 -7.77
C ARG A 131 -3.98 -6.06 -7.08
N GLY A 132 -3.94 -6.07 -5.75
CA GLY A 132 -2.90 -6.82 -5.04
C GLY A 132 -1.50 -6.33 -5.47
N ASP A 133 -0.69 -7.21 -6.07
CA ASP A 133 0.62 -6.87 -6.64
C ASP A 133 0.61 -6.72 -8.17
N GLU A 134 -0.56 -6.90 -8.81
CA GLU A 134 -0.74 -6.70 -10.24
C GLU A 134 -0.85 -5.20 -10.57
N PHE A 135 0.04 -4.70 -11.43
CA PHE A 135 -0.04 -3.36 -11.97
C PHE A 135 -1.20 -3.26 -12.96
N ILE A 136 -2.09 -2.30 -12.76
CA ILE A 136 -3.25 -2.08 -13.63
C ILE A 136 -3.01 -0.90 -14.56
N VAL A 137 -2.73 0.29 -14.01
CA VAL A 137 -2.55 1.50 -14.80
C VAL A 137 -1.82 2.60 -14.02
N GLU A 138 -1.03 3.40 -14.73
CA GLU A 138 -0.47 4.66 -14.23
C GLU A 138 -1.41 5.80 -14.60
N LEU A 139 -1.65 6.75 -13.68
CA LEU A 139 -2.46 7.92 -13.99
C LEU A 139 -1.73 8.80 -15.00
N THR A 140 -2.48 9.23 -16.00
CA THR A 140 -2.05 10.16 -17.05
C THR A 140 -3.15 11.20 -17.28
N ALA A 141 -2.86 12.24 -18.05
CA ALA A 141 -3.84 13.28 -18.38
C ALA A 141 -5.10 12.71 -19.08
N GLN A 142 -4.95 11.58 -19.79
CA GLN A 142 -6.02 10.94 -20.55
C GLN A 142 -6.98 10.12 -19.68
N ASN A 143 -6.50 9.54 -18.58
CA ASN A 143 -7.29 8.61 -17.76
C ASN A 143 -7.65 9.16 -16.37
N VAL A 144 -7.03 10.26 -15.94
CA VAL A 144 -7.17 10.80 -14.58
C VAL A 144 -8.63 11.05 -14.20
N GLN A 145 -9.44 11.67 -15.06
CA GLN A 145 -10.85 11.95 -14.75
C GLN A 145 -11.67 10.68 -14.50
N THR A 146 -11.44 9.63 -15.30
CA THR A 146 -12.13 8.34 -15.14
C THR A 146 -11.70 7.66 -13.84
N ILE A 147 -10.41 7.72 -13.51
CA ILE A 147 -9.87 7.12 -12.29
C ILE A 147 -10.37 7.86 -11.04
N CYS A 148 -10.36 9.20 -11.04
CA CYS A 148 -10.90 10.01 -9.95
C CYS A 148 -12.38 9.71 -9.72
N ARG A 149 -13.17 9.66 -10.80
CA ARG A 149 -14.59 9.29 -10.71
C ARG A 149 -14.79 7.90 -10.11
N PHE A 150 -13.96 6.93 -10.50
CA PHE A 150 -14.04 5.58 -9.95
C PHE A 150 -13.75 5.57 -8.44
N PHE A 151 -12.67 6.21 -8.00
CA PHE A 151 -12.27 6.27 -6.59
C PHE A 151 -13.00 7.32 -5.75
N GLU A 152 -13.92 8.09 -6.35
CA GLU A 152 -14.66 9.17 -5.70
C GLU A 152 -13.73 10.26 -5.12
N LEU A 153 -12.71 10.63 -5.89
CA LEU A 153 -11.69 11.65 -5.58
C LEU A 153 -11.92 12.98 -6.29
#